data_AF-A0AAY4ES87-F1
#
_entry.id   AF-A0AAY4ES87-F1
#
_cell.length_a   1.000
_cell.length_b   1.000
_cell.length_c   1.000
_cell.angle_alpha   90.00
_cell.angle_beta   90.00
_cell.angle_gamma   90.00
#
_symmetry.space_group_name_H-M   'P 1'
#
loop_
_entity.id
_entity.type
_entity.pdbx_description
1 polymer ?
#
loop_
_entity_poly.entity_id
_entity_poly.type
_entity_poly.pdbx_seq_one_letter_code
_entity_poly.pdbx_strand_id
1 'polypeptide(L)'
;LTTILSNLMDAISFVLAEKTSNLRVKTLKDLIHGMVYEDDGDVRTFTRVIIGSSSEYRINTKVVGLSEYSEELEKLGILIKARNFLVFQGAVESIAMKNPKERTALFEEISRSGELAQEYDRRKKEMVKAEEDTQFNYHRKKNIAAERKEAKQEKEEAERYQRLKDEVARAQIQLQLFKLYHNEEEIEKLNRELTHRNREIDKDRKKMDHIEEELKEKKKELGRMMRDQQTVEKEIK
;
A
#
# COMPACT_ATOMS: atom_id res chain seq x y z
N LEU A 1 -74.10 -22.99 -13.40
CA LEU A 1 -73.59 -21.83 -12.64
C LEU A 1 -72.08 -21.68 -12.73
N THR A 2 -71.29 -22.74 -12.50
CA THR A 2 -69.81 -22.69 -12.47
C THR A 2 -69.18 -22.19 -13.79
N THR A 3 -69.73 -22.55 -14.95
CA THR A 3 -69.23 -22.11 -16.27
C THR A 3 -69.52 -20.63 -16.57
N ILE A 4 -70.63 -20.08 -16.07
CA ILE A 4 -71.02 -18.68 -16.34
C ILE A 4 -70.15 -17.73 -15.52
N LEU A 5 -69.93 -18.04 -14.23
CA LEU A 5 -69.01 -17.31 -13.35
C LEU A 5 -67.56 -17.38 -13.85
N SER A 6 -67.18 -18.52 -14.41
CA SER A 6 -65.89 -18.76 -15.07
C SER A 6 -65.67 -17.82 -16.26
N ASN A 7 -66.64 -17.70 -17.16
CA ASN A 7 -66.51 -16.83 -18.34
C ASN A 7 -66.43 -15.34 -17.96
N LEU A 8 -67.11 -14.93 -16.89
CA LEU A 8 -67.01 -13.57 -16.35
C LEU A 8 -65.58 -13.28 -15.84
N MET A 9 -64.95 -14.22 -15.13
CA MET A 9 -63.56 -14.06 -14.68
C MET A 9 -62.57 -13.96 -15.85
N ASP A 10 -62.76 -14.74 -16.92
CA ASP A 10 -61.93 -14.63 -18.14
C ASP A 10 -62.14 -13.26 -18.82
N ALA A 11 -63.37 -12.73 -18.82
CA ALA A 11 -63.70 -11.44 -19.37
C ALA A 11 -63.11 -10.26 -18.56
N ILE A 12 -63.17 -10.33 -17.22
CA ILE A 12 -62.53 -9.36 -16.32
C ILE A 12 -61.01 -9.42 -16.48
N SER A 13 -60.43 -10.63 -16.46
CA SER A 13 -58.98 -10.82 -16.65
C SER A 13 -58.51 -10.25 -18.00
N PHE A 14 -59.33 -10.41 -19.04
CA PHE A 14 -59.05 -9.86 -20.35
C PHE A 14 -59.02 -8.32 -20.37
N VAL A 15 -59.98 -7.67 -19.70
CA VAL A 15 -59.98 -6.20 -19.52
C VAL A 15 -58.76 -5.75 -18.72
N LEU A 16 -58.40 -6.48 -17.68
CA LEU A 16 -57.21 -6.21 -16.84
C LEU A 16 -55.87 -6.58 -17.52
N ALA A 17 -55.87 -6.67 -18.85
CA ALA A 17 -54.72 -6.91 -19.70
C ALA A 17 -53.93 -8.21 -19.42
N GLU A 18 -54.58 -9.26 -18.92
CA GLU A 18 -53.93 -10.57 -18.78
C GLU A 18 -53.50 -11.16 -20.13
N LYS A 19 -52.45 -11.97 -20.08
CA LYS A 19 -51.96 -12.70 -21.25
C LYS A 19 -52.97 -13.77 -21.64
N THR A 20 -53.20 -13.91 -22.94
CA THR A 20 -54.12 -14.91 -23.50
C THR A 20 -53.76 -16.34 -23.13
N SER A 21 -52.47 -16.63 -22.88
CA SER A 21 -51.99 -17.93 -22.39
C SER A 21 -52.55 -18.33 -21.03
N ASN A 22 -53.01 -17.34 -20.24
CA ASN A 22 -53.55 -17.56 -18.90
C ASN A 22 -55.08 -17.62 -18.90
N LEU A 23 -55.71 -17.27 -20.02
CA LEU A 23 -57.16 -17.36 -20.19
C LEU A 23 -57.51 -18.75 -20.70
N ARG A 24 -58.67 -19.26 -20.29
CA ARG A 24 -59.13 -20.57 -20.80
C ARG A 24 -59.62 -20.52 -22.24
N VAL A 25 -59.92 -19.32 -22.74
CA VAL A 25 -60.45 -19.12 -24.09
C VAL A 25 -59.32 -19.13 -25.12
N LYS A 26 -59.42 -20.08 -26.05
CA LYS A 26 -58.39 -20.34 -27.08
C LYS A 26 -58.43 -19.34 -28.24
N THR A 27 -59.54 -18.65 -28.44
CA THR A 27 -59.75 -17.70 -29.55
C THR A 27 -60.17 -16.34 -29.01
N LEU A 28 -59.32 -15.35 -29.23
CA LEU A 28 -59.56 -13.95 -28.87
C LEU A 28 -60.91 -13.43 -29.39
N LYS A 29 -61.35 -13.86 -30.59
CA LYS A 29 -62.55 -13.35 -31.28
C LYS A 29 -63.86 -13.37 -30.47
N ASP A 30 -63.93 -14.17 -29.41
CA ASP A 30 -65.12 -14.33 -28.59
C ASP A 30 -65.12 -13.46 -27.31
N LEU A 31 -64.06 -12.67 -27.07
CA LEU A 31 -63.89 -11.82 -25.88
C LEU A 31 -64.01 -10.33 -26.22
N ILE A 32 -65.22 -9.78 -26.08
CA ILE A 32 -65.43 -8.34 -26.04
C ILE A 32 -65.96 -8.01 -24.65
N HIS A 33 -65.21 -7.21 -23.89
CA HIS A 33 -65.63 -6.84 -22.56
C HIS A 33 -65.12 -5.46 -22.15
N GLY A 34 -65.92 -4.79 -21.33
CA GLY A 34 -65.60 -3.52 -20.68
C GLY A 34 -65.92 -3.62 -19.21
N MET A 35 -65.17 -2.89 -18.40
CA MET A 35 -65.34 -2.78 -16.96
C MET A 35 -65.57 -1.31 -16.63
N VAL A 36 -66.59 -1.04 -15.84
CA VAL A 36 -66.83 0.28 -15.27
C VAL A 36 -66.36 0.24 -13.82
N TYR A 37 -65.50 1.18 -13.46
CA TYR A 37 -65.00 1.37 -12.11
C TYR A 37 -65.48 2.72 -11.60
N GLU A 38 -66.06 2.76 -10.42
CA GLU A 38 -66.58 3.97 -9.78
C GLU A 38 -65.86 4.14 -8.44
N ASP A 39 -65.21 5.29 -8.26
CA ASP A 39 -64.47 5.64 -7.05
C ASP A 39 -64.78 7.09 -6.69
N ASP A 40 -65.32 7.31 -5.49
CA ASP A 40 -65.66 8.62 -4.93
C ASP A 40 -66.43 9.60 -5.87
N GLY A 41 -67.25 9.05 -6.78
CA GLY A 41 -68.08 9.81 -7.73
C GLY A 41 -67.47 10.02 -9.11
N ASP A 42 -66.21 9.62 -9.33
CA ASP A 42 -65.56 9.59 -10.64
C ASP A 42 -65.74 8.21 -11.29
N VAL A 43 -66.64 8.12 -12.28
CA VAL A 43 -66.83 6.90 -13.07
C VAL A 43 -65.78 6.81 -14.17
N ARG A 44 -64.93 5.79 -14.11
CA ARG A 44 -63.94 5.46 -15.13
C ARG A 44 -64.30 4.17 -15.84
N THR A 45 -64.41 4.23 -17.16
CA THR A 45 -64.70 3.06 -17.99
C THR A 45 -63.43 2.55 -18.65
N PHE A 46 -63.01 1.34 -18.29
CA PHE A 46 -61.88 0.62 -18.88
C PHE A 46 -62.40 -0.40 -19.88
N THR A 47 -62.00 -0.34 -21.15
CA THR A 47 -62.47 -1.27 -22.18
C THR A 47 -61.31 -1.80 -23.00
N ARG A 48 -61.37 -3.10 -23.33
CA ARG A 48 -60.43 -3.73 -24.26
C ARG A 48 -61.22 -4.33 -25.42
N VAL A 49 -60.94 -3.86 -26.64
CA VAL A 49 -61.64 -4.25 -27.86
C VAL A 49 -60.70 -5.01 -28.77
N ILE A 50 -61.20 -6.04 -29.45
CA ILE A 50 -60.40 -6.83 -30.40
C ILE A 50 -60.66 -6.30 -31.79
N ILE A 51 -59.57 -5.87 -32.46
CA ILE A 51 -59.58 -5.35 -33.82
C ILE A 51 -58.73 -6.29 -34.66
N GLY A 52 -59.39 -7.15 -35.44
CA GLY A 52 -58.74 -8.16 -36.27
C GLY A 52 -58.02 -9.22 -35.43
N SER A 53 -56.69 -9.25 -35.50
CA SER A 53 -55.81 -10.13 -34.71
C SER A 53 -55.19 -9.45 -33.48
N SER A 54 -55.46 -8.16 -33.27
CA SER A 54 -54.89 -7.35 -32.18
C SER A 54 -55.96 -6.90 -31.18
N SER A 55 -55.53 -6.35 -30.04
CA SER A 55 -56.41 -5.74 -29.05
C SER A 55 -56.04 -4.27 -28.83
N GLU A 56 -57.05 -3.41 -28.78
CA GLU A 56 -56.96 -1.99 -28.48
C GLU A 56 -57.46 -1.71 -27.07
N TYR A 57 -56.76 -0.82 -26.33
CA TYR A 57 -57.11 -0.41 -24.98
C TYR A 57 -57.79 0.94 -25.00
N ARG A 58 -58.86 1.09 -24.21
CA ARG A 58 -59.61 2.35 -24.10
C ARG A 58 -59.91 2.72 -22.65
N ILE A 59 -59.76 4.00 -22.32
CA ILE A 59 -60.20 4.60 -21.05
C ILE A 59 -61.18 5.71 -21.38
N ASN A 60 -62.38 5.66 -20.79
CA ASN A 60 -63.46 6.61 -21.05
C ASN A 60 -63.70 6.80 -22.57
N THR A 61 -63.70 5.69 -23.31
CA THR A 61 -63.91 5.61 -24.77
C THR A 61 -62.74 6.13 -25.62
N LYS A 62 -61.70 6.73 -25.01
CA LYS A 62 -60.48 7.17 -25.73
C LYS A 62 -59.47 6.03 -25.85
N VAL A 63 -58.88 5.88 -27.03
CA VAL A 63 -57.84 4.90 -27.30
C VAL A 63 -56.53 5.33 -26.63
N VAL A 64 -55.94 4.42 -25.85
CA VAL A 64 -54.69 4.64 -25.12
C VAL A 64 -53.71 3.49 -25.36
N GLY A 65 -52.42 3.73 -25.11
CA GLY A 65 -51.40 2.67 -25.14
C GLY A 65 -51.48 1.76 -23.92
N LEU A 66 -50.90 0.55 -24.00
CA LEU A 66 -50.84 -0.38 -22.87
C LEU A 66 -50.13 0.22 -21.65
N SER A 67 -49.11 1.06 -21.85
CA SER A 67 -48.37 1.71 -20.75
C SER A 67 -49.27 2.64 -19.95
N GLU A 68 -49.98 3.54 -20.63
CA GLU A 68 -50.92 4.49 -20.02
C GLU A 68 -52.10 3.75 -19.38
N TYR A 69 -52.60 2.70 -20.04
CA TYR A 69 -53.65 1.84 -19.50
C TYR A 69 -53.22 1.12 -18.21
N SER A 70 -51.99 0.62 -18.17
CA SER A 70 -51.44 -0.05 -16.99
C SER A 70 -51.21 0.94 -15.86
N GLU A 71 -50.70 2.14 -16.14
CA GLU A 71 -50.47 3.18 -15.14
C GLU A 71 -51.78 3.63 -14.47
N GLU A 72 -52.85 3.81 -15.25
CA GLU A 72 -54.17 4.17 -14.71
C GLU A 72 -54.81 3.04 -13.87
N LEU A 73 -54.60 1.78 -14.23
CA LEU A 73 -55.00 0.64 -13.39
C LEU A 73 -54.14 0.52 -12.12
N GLU A 74 -52.85 0.83 -12.22
CA GLU A 74 -51.94 0.83 -11.07
C GLU A 74 -52.28 1.92 -10.05
N LYS A 75 -52.81 3.08 -10.48
CA LYS A 75 -53.36 4.13 -9.58
C LYS A 75 -54.53 3.61 -8.74
N LEU A 76 -55.28 2.64 -9.25
CA LEU A 76 -56.37 1.95 -8.55
C LEU A 76 -55.88 0.76 -7.70
N GLY A 77 -54.57 0.57 -7.57
CA GLY A 77 -53.96 -0.55 -6.83
C GLY A 77 -53.95 -1.87 -7.61
N ILE A 78 -54.30 -1.87 -8.89
CA ILE A 78 -54.39 -3.07 -9.73
C ILE A 78 -53.06 -3.24 -10.50
N LEU A 79 -52.11 -3.98 -9.92
CA LEU A 79 -50.82 -4.28 -10.55
C LEU A 79 -50.90 -5.49 -11.48
N ILE A 80 -51.06 -5.23 -12.78
CA ILE A 80 -51.25 -6.26 -13.82
C ILE A 80 -50.07 -7.24 -13.90
N LYS A 81 -48.84 -6.75 -13.70
CA LYS A 81 -47.62 -7.58 -13.75
C LYS A 81 -47.55 -8.57 -12.57
N ALA A 82 -47.83 -8.07 -11.36
CA ALA A 82 -47.74 -8.83 -10.11
C ALA A 82 -48.88 -9.85 -9.91
N ARG A 83 -49.99 -9.71 -10.66
CA ARG A 83 -51.18 -10.60 -10.58
C ARG A 83 -51.77 -10.72 -9.18
N ASN A 84 -51.74 -9.64 -8.41
CA ASN A 84 -52.11 -9.66 -6.99
C ASN A 84 -53.60 -9.89 -6.73
N PHE A 85 -54.44 -9.70 -7.75
CA PHE A 85 -55.90 -9.59 -7.61
C PHE A 85 -56.68 -10.71 -8.33
N LEU A 86 -56.01 -11.58 -9.10
CA LEU A 86 -56.66 -12.70 -9.82
C LEU A 86 -56.30 -14.03 -9.19
N VAL A 87 -57.32 -14.73 -8.69
CA VAL A 87 -57.20 -16.11 -8.20
C VAL A 87 -57.95 -17.03 -9.15
N PHE A 88 -57.21 -17.72 -10.01
CA PHE A 88 -57.76 -18.79 -10.84
C PHE A 88 -57.91 -20.09 -10.03
N GLN A 89 -58.80 -20.98 -10.47
CA GLN A 89 -58.94 -22.29 -9.84
C GLN A 89 -57.61 -23.05 -9.90
N GLY A 90 -57.08 -23.47 -8.74
CA GLY A 90 -55.74 -24.06 -8.58
C GLY A 90 -54.61 -23.06 -8.28
N ALA A 91 -54.86 -21.75 -8.35
CA ALA A 91 -53.85 -20.74 -8.02
C ALA A 91 -53.53 -20.68 -6.52
N VAL A 92 -54.50 -20.99 -5.65
CA VAL A 92 -54.26 -21.06 -4.19
C VAL A 92 -53.28 -22.17 -3.84
N GLU A 93 -53.40 -23.33 -4.48
CA GLU A 93 -52.48 -24.46 -4.31
C GLU A 93 -51.09 -24.12 -4.88
N SER A 94 -51.02 -23.48 -6.05
CA SER A 94 -49.73 -23.09 -6.64
C SER A 94 -49.01 -22.02 -5.82
N ILE A 95 -49.72 -21.07 -5.22
CA ILE A 95 -49.16 -20.07 -4.29
C ILE A 95 -48.64 -20.74 -3.02
N ALA A 96 -49.38 -21.71 -2.47
CA ALA A 96 -48.95 -22.48 -1.30
C ALA A 96 -47.72 -23.34 -1.59
N MET A 97 -47.57 -23.84 -2.82
CA MET A 97 -46.45 -24.65 -3.28
C MET A 97 -45.21 -23.84 -3.72
N LYS A 98 -45.28 -22.49 -3.74
CA LYS A 98 -44.12 -21.66 -4.10
C LYS A 98 -42.98 -21.84 -3.12
N ASN A 99 -41.76 -21.95 -3.65
CA ASN A 99 -40.56 -22.00 -2.83
C ASN A 99 -40.26 -20.60 -2.21
N PRO A 100 -39.41 -20.51 -1.16
CA PRO A 100 -39.11 -19.23 -0.52
C PRO A 100 -38.54 -18.14 -1.46
N LYS A 101 -37.79 -18.52 -2.51
CA LYS A 101 -37.26 -17.57 -3.51
C LYS A 101 -38.36 -17.02 -4.42
N GLU A 102 -39.29 -17.86 -4.85
CA GLU A 102 -40.43 -17.46 -5.67
C GLU A 102 -41.42 -16.59 -4.88
N ARG A 103 -41.58 -16.86 -3.57
CA ARG A 103 -42.39 -16.00 -2.70
C ARG A 103 -41.75 -14.63 -2.50
N THR A 104 -40.44 -14.57 -2.29
CA THR A 104 -39.72 -13.28 -2.16
C THR A 104 -39.73 -12.48 -3.45
N ALA A 105 -39.57 -13.15 -4.61
CA ALA A 105 -39.74 -12.50 -5.91
C ALA A 105 -41.16 -11.94 -6.10
N LEU A 106 -42.19 -12.67 -5.68
CA LEU A 106 -43.57 -12.16 -5.70
C LEU A 106 -43.68 -10.91 -4.82
N PHE A 107 -43.18 -10.94 -3.58
CA PHE A 107 -43.20 -9.77 -2.70
C PHE A 107 -42.43 -8.57 -3.27
N GLU A 108 -41.29 -8.80 -3.92
CA GLU A 108 -40.47 -7.79 -4.57
C GLU A 108 -41.18 -7.16 -5.79
N GLU A 109 -41.94 -7.95 -6.54
CA GLU A 109 -42.77 -7.46 -7.64
C GLU A 109 -43.95 -6.62 -7.12
N ILE A 110 -44.56 -7.03 -6.00
CA ILE A 110 -45.62 -6.28 -5.32
C ILE A 110 -45.10 -4.94 -4.79
N SER A 111 -43.92 -4.93 -4.17
CA SER A 111 -43.31 -3.73 -3.59
C SER A 111 -42.66 -2.81 -4.61
N ARG A 112 -42.54 -3.25 -5.88
CA ARG A 112 -41.76 -2.61 -6.95
C ARG A 112 -40.27 -2.45 -6.64
N SER A 113 -39.74 -3.11 -5.60
CA SER A 113 -38.32 -2.97 -5.26
C SER A 113 -37.38 -3.54 -6.33
N GLY A 114 -37.90 -4.41 -7.21
CA GLY A 114 -37.13 -4.94 -8.34
C GLY A 114 -36.62 -3.88 -9.33
N GLU A 115 -37.24 -2.69 -9.40
CA GLU A 115 -36.76 -1.59 -10.23
C GLU A 115 -35.41 -1.05 -9.76
N LEU A 116 -35.12 -1.15 -8.45
CA LEU A 116 -33.88 -0.68 -7.83
C LEU A 116 -32.78 -1.74 -7.86
N ALA A 117 -33.07 -2.98 -8.26
CA ALA A 117 -32.13 -4.09 -8.22
C ALA A 117 -30.85 -3.82 -9.04
N GLN A 118 -30.99 -3.25 -10.24
CA GLN A 118 -29.83 -2.91 -11.08
C GLN A 118 -28.95 -1.82 -10.45
N GLU A 119 -29.57 -0.80 -9.85
CA GLU A 119 -28.84 0.26 -9.16
C GLU A 119 -28.11 -0.29 -7.93
N TYR A 120 -28.79 -1.13 -7.15
CA TYR A 120 -28.20 -1.81 -6.00
C TYR A 120 -26.99 -2.65 -6.40
N ASP A 121 -27.10 -3.48 -7.43
CA ASP A 121 -26.00 -4.32 -7.91
C ASP A 121 -24.83 -3.49 -8.44
N ARG A 122 -25.10 -2.37 -9.12
CA ARG A 122 -24.07 -1.43 -9.57
C ARG A 122 -23.33 -0.84 -8.37
N ARG A 123 -24.06 -0.29 -7.40
CA ARG A 123 -23.48 0.32 -6.20
C ARG A 123 -22.71 -0.69 -5.35
N LYS A 124 -23.22 -1.91 -5.23
CA LYS A 124 -22.54 -2.99 -4.52
C LYS A 124 -21.22 -3.36 -5.18
N LYS A 125 -21.16 -3.44 -6.52
CA LYS A 125 -19.90 -3.69 -7.24
C LYS A 125 -18.91 -2.55 -7.07
N GLU A 126 -19.36 -1.30 -7.15
CA GLU A 126 -18.52 -0.12 -6.92
C GLU A 126 -17.95 -0.09 -5.49
N MET A 127 -18.78 -0.39 -4.49
CA MET A 127 -18.38 -0.49 -3.09
C MET A 127 -17.30 -1.55 -2.89
N VAL A 128 -17.52 -2.77 -3.38
CA VAL A 128 -16.55 -3.88 -3.26
C VAL A 128 -15.22 -3.50 -3.93
N LYS A 129 -15.26 -2.91 -5.12
CA LYS A 129 -14.05 -2.44 -5.80
C LYS A 129 -13.31 -1.38 -5.00
N ALA A 130 -14.02 -0.42 -4.41
CA ALA A 130 -13.41 0.62 -3.59
C ALA A 130 -12.80 0.05 -2.30
N GLU A 131 -13.42 -0.96 -1.69
CA GLU A 131 -12.87 -1.67 -0.54
C GLU A 131 -11.57 -2.42 -0.90
N GLU A 132 -11.58 -3.15 -2.01
CA GLU A 132 -10.39 -3.85 -2.54
C GLU A 132 -9.23 -2.88 -2.81
N ASP A 133 -9.51 -1.77 -3.50
CA ASP A 133 -8.51 -0.73 -3.80
C ASP A 133 -7.97 -0.10 -2.51
N THR A 134 -8.83 0.14 -1.52
CA THR A 134 -8.42 0.70 -0.22
C THR A 134 -7.51 -0.27 0.53
N GLN A 135 -7.87 -1.55 0.56
CA GLN A 135 -7.07 -2.59 1.20
C GLN A 135 -5.71 -2.75 0.51
N PHE A 136 -5.69 -2.77 -0.82
CA PHE A 136 -4.45 -2.83 -1.60
C PHE A 136 -3.53 -1.63 -1.31
N ASN A 137 -4.08 -0.42 -1.34
CA ASN A 137 -3.31 0.80 -1.04
C ASN A 137 -2.79 0.82 0.39
N TYR A 138 -3.56 0.31 1.36
CA TYR A 138 -3.12 0.19 2.75
C TYR A 138 -1.93 -0.78 2.88
N HIS A 139 -2.00 -1.97 2.25
CA HIS A 139 -0.89 -2.92 2.23
C HIS A 139 0.35 -2.34 1.56
N ARG A 140 0.18 -1.66 0.42
CA ARG A 140 1.28 -0.98 -0.27
C ARG A 140 1.93 0.09 0.60
N LYS A 141 1.14 0.93 1.27
CA LYS A 141 1.63 1.96 2.20
C LYS A 141 2.42 1.33 3.36
N LYS A 142 1.93 0.21 3.91
CA LYS A 142 2.61 -0.52 4.98
C LYS A 142 3.98 -1.03 4.53
N ASN A 143 4.08 -1.59 3.32
CA ASN A 143 5.35 -2.07 2.77
C ASN A 143 6.35 -0.93 2.56
N ILE A 144 5.92 0.19 1.95
CA ILE A 144 6.76 1.38 1.76
C ILE A 144 7.25 1.94 3.12
N ALA A 145 6.40 1.92 4.15
CA ALA A 145 6.80 2.35 5.49
C ALA A 145 7.87 1.43 6.11
N ALA A 146 7.80 0.12 5.85
CA ALA A 146 8.81 -0.84 6.29
C ALA A 146 10.14 -0.62 5.55
N GLU A 147 10.12 -0.52 4.22
CA GLU A 147 11.30 -0.21 3.39
C GLU A 147 11.96 1.10 3.82
N ARG A 148 11.16 2.16 4.06
CA ARG A 148 11.68 3.43 4.55
C ARG A 148 12.34 3.31 5.92
N LYS A 149 11.82 2.46 6.80
CA LYS A 149 12.41 2.23 8.12
C LYS A 149 13.76 1.51 7.99
N GLU A 150 13.82 0.49 7.15
CA GLU A 150 15.06 -0.26 6.87
C GLU A 150 16.13 0.65 6.25
N ALA A 151 15.80 1.39 5.20
CA ALA A 151 16.72 2.35 4.57
C ALA A 151 17.21 3.43 5.55
N LYS A 152 16.39 3.84 6.52
CA LYS A 152 16.81 4.76 7.58
C LYS A 152 17.84 4.10 8.52
N GLN A 153 17.64 2.84 8.89
CA GLN A 153 18.58 2.10 9.73
C GLN A 153 19.92 1.89 9.02
N GLU A 154 19.90 1.50 7.74
CA GLU A 154 21.11 1.38 6.92
C GLU A 154 21.88 2.70 6.83
N LYS A 155 21.18 3.82 6.65
CA LYS A 155 21.80 5.15 6.64
C LYS A 155 22.45 5.47 7.99
N GLU A 156 21.74 5.25 9.10
CA GLU A 156 22.26 5.52 10.45
C GLU A 156 23.50 4.65 10.76
N GLU A 157 23.50 3.39 10.32
CA GLU A 157 24.64 2.48 10.46
C GLU A 157 25.84 2.92 9.60
N ALA A 158 25.61 3.30 8.34
CA ALA A 158 26.65 3.82 7.46
C ALA A 158 27.29 5.12 8.01
N GLU A 159 26.49 6.04 8.52
CA GLU A 159 26.96 7.26 9.18
C GLU A 159 27.75 6.98 10.47
N ARG A 160 27.33 5.96 11.23
CA ARG A 160 28.07 5.51 12.42
C ARG A 160 29.41 4.89 12.03
N TYR A 161 29.42 4.03 11.01
CA TYR A 161 30.64 3.41 10.49
C TYR A 161 31.65 4.47 10.02
N GLN A 162 31.19 5.46 9.25
CA GLN A 162 32.07 6.53 8.77
C GLN A 162 32.68 7.34 9.93
N ARG A 163 31.87 7.69 10.94
CA ARG A 163 32.38 8.37 12.14
C ARG A 163 33.46 7.57 12.86
N LEU A 164 33.22 6.26 13.04
CA LEU A 164 34.18 5.37 13.69
C LEU A 164 35.48 5.24 12.89
N LYS A 165 35.37 5.18 11.56
CA LYS A 165 36.53 5.15 10.66
C LYS A 165 37.37 6.42 10.79
N ASP A 166 36.74 7.58 10.87
CA ASP A 166 37.42 8.85 11.06
C ASP A 166 38.08 8.93 12.44
N GLU A 167 37.45 8.39 13.49
CA GLU A 167 38.04 8.29 14.84
C GLU A 167 39.29 7.41 14.84
N VAL A 168 39.23 6.24 14.20
CA VAL A 168 40.39 5.35 14.06
C VAL A 168 41.52 6.04 13.32
N ALA A 169 41.22 6.74 12.21
CA ALA A 169 42.23 7.49 11.47
C ALA A 169 42.88 8.60 12.33
N ARG A 170 42.08 9.34 13.11
CA ARG A 170 42.59 10.36 14.04
C ARG A 170 43.48 9.74 15.12
N ALA A 171 43.05 8.63 15.73
CA ALA A 171 43.82 7.93 16.75
C ALA A 171 45.15 7.38 16.20
N GLN A 172 45.15 6.87 14.97
CA GLN A 172 46.36 6.44 14.29
C GLN A 172 47.33 7.60 14.06
N ILE A 173 46.84 8.76 13.60
CA ILE A 173 47.68 9.96 13.45
C ILE A 173 48.27 10.38 14.80
N GLN A 174 47.46 10.42 15.87
CA GLN A 174 47.95 10.74 17.21
C GLN A 174 49.03 9.77 17.68
N LEU A 175 48.84 8.46 17.45
CA LEU A 175 49.83 7.45 17.79
C LEU A 175 51.16 7.66 17.05
N GLN A 176 51.10 7.98 15.75
CA GLN A 176 52.32 8.25 14.99
C GLN A 176 53.01 9.53 15.46
N LEU A 177 52.25 10.57 15.77
CA LEU A 177 52.78 11.82 16.31
C LEU A 177 53.47 11.59 17.68
N PHE A 178 52.85 10.77 18.54
CA PHE A 178 53.40 10.39 19.84
C PHE A 178 54.73 9.64 19.70
N LYS A 179 54.83 8.70 18.75
CA LYS A 179 56.10 8.00 18.46
C LYS A 179 57.18 8.96 17.96
N LEU A 180 56.83 9.87 17.04
CA LEU A 180 57.77 10.87 16.53
C LEU A 180 58.30 11.78 17.64
N TYR A 181 57.40 12.24 18.53
CA TYR A 181 57.77 13.06 19.68
C TYR A 181 58.83 12.39 20.57
N HIS A 182 58.63 11.13 20.96
CA HIS A 182 59.61 10.42 21.79
C HIS A 182 60.90 10.08 21.04
N ASN A 183 60.82 9.79 19.74
CA ASN A 183 62.03 9.64 18.93
C ASN A 183 62.85 10.93 18.91
N GLU A 184 62.20 12.08 18.77
CA GLU A 184 62.86 13.40 18.75
C GLU A 184 63.46 13.73 20.12
N GLU A 185 62.73 13.47 21.21
CA GLU A 185 63.22 13.60 22.58
C GLU A 185 64.45 12.72 22.85
N GLU A 186 64.43 11.48 22.36
CA GLU A 186 65.54 10.54 22.51
C GLU A 186 66.76 10.97 21.67
N ILE A 187 66.54 11.45 20.45
CA ILE A 187 67.59 12.05 19.61
C ILE A 187 68.22 13.25 20.32
N GLU A 188 67.43 14.16 20.90
CA GLU A 188 67.96 15.29 21.66
C GLU A 188 68.79 14.87 22.86
N LYS A 189 68.36 13.83 23.58
CA LYS A 189 69.09 13.28 24.72
C LYS A 189 70.43 12.68 24.27
N LEU A 190 70.41 11.84 23.23
CA LEU A 190 71.62 11.23 22.67
C LEU A 190 72.58 12.29 22.12
N ASN A 191 72.08 13.35 21.48
CA ASN A 191 72.91 14.47 21.02
C ASN A 191 73.56 15.23 22.19
N ARG A 192 72.85 15.44 23.29
CA ARG A 192 73.41 16.02 24.53
C ARG A 192 74.49 15.13 25.13
N GLU A 193 74.28 13.82 25.18
CA GLU A 193 75.28 12.87 25.68
C GLU A 193 76.52 12.81 24.76
N LEU A 194 76.31 12.81 23.44
CA LEU A 194 77.38 12.78 22.45
C LEU A 194 78.23 14.06 22.50
N THR A 195 77.59 15.23 22.60
CA THR A 195 78.32 16.51 22.77
C THR A 195 79.09 16.55 24.09
N HIS A 196 78.56 15.99 25.18
CA HIS A 196 79.29 15.86 26.43
C HIS A 196 80.50 14.93 26.29
N ARG A 197 80.33 13.74 25.71
CA ARG A 197 81.42 12.78 25.48
C ARG A 197 82.50 13.33 24.56
N ASN A 198 82.14 14.05 23.50
CA ASN A 198 83.12 14.70 22.61
C ASN A 198 83.97 15.73 23.36
N ARG A 199 83.37 16.52 24.27
CA ARG A 199 84.13 17.46 25.12
C ARG A 199 85.11 16.75 26.05
N GLU A 200 84.72 15.62 26.63
CA GLU A 200 85.63 14.82 27.47
C GLU A 200 86.78 14.23 26.64
N ILE A 201 86.48 13.70 25.45
CA ILE A 201 87.51 13.21 24.51
C ILE A 201 88.49 14.35 24.13
N ASP A 202 87.99 15.55 23.83
CA ASP A 202 88.85 16.69 23.50
C ASP A 202 89.74 17.11 24.68
N LYS A 203 89.25 17.02 25.92
CA LYS A 203 90.06 17.26 27.12
C LYS A 203 91.16 16.21 27.26
N ASP A 204 90.82 14.95 27.09
CA ASP A 204 91.79 13.86 27.23
C ASP A 204 92.82 13.86 26.09
N ARG A 205 92.43 14.23 24.86
CA ARG A 205 93.36 14.50 23.76
C ARG A 205 94.35 15.60 24.12
N LYS A 206 93.88 16.74 24.64
CA LYS A 206 94.77 17.84 25.06
C LYS A 206 95.75 17.41 26.17
N LYS A 207 95.29 16.60 27.12
CA LYS A 207 96.18 16.03 28.16
C LYS A 207 97.21 15.09 27.54
N MET A 208 96.79 14.23 26.61
CA MET A 208 97.68 13.31 25.89
C MET A 208 98.75 14.09 25.11
N ASP A 209 98.35 15.11 24.35
CA ASP A 209 99.27 15.99 23.60
C ASP A 209 100.28 16.66 24.56
N HIS A 210 99.83 17.13 25.73
CA HIS A 210 100.71 17.72 26.73
C HIS A 210 101.72 16.70 27.29
N ILE A 211 101.26 15.51 27.67
CA ILE A 211 102.11 14.42 28.15
C ILE A 211 103.10 13.97 27.07
N GLU A 212 102.69 13.92 25.80
CA GLU A 212 103.59 13.61 24.69
C GLU A 212 104.68 14.67 24.51
N GLU A 213 104.35 15.95 24.65
CA GLU A 213 105.35 17.03 24.59
C GLU A 213 106.31 16.96 25.78
N GLU A 214 105.81 16.72 27.00
CA GLU A 214 106.65 16.51 28.20
C GLU A 214 107.56 15.28 28.04
N LEU A 215 107.05 14.16 27.52
CA LEU A 215 107.83 12.96 27.25
C LEU A 215 108.93 13.24 26.22
N LYS A 216 108.64 14.04 25.20
CA LYS A 216 109.61 14.45 24.18
C LYS A 216 110.69 15.36 24.76
N GLU A 217 110.35 16.28 25.67
CA GLU A 217 111.33 17.07 26.42
C GLU A 217 112.21 16.19 27.32
N LYS A 218 111.60 15.31 28.11
CA LYS A 218 112.34 14.37 28.97
C LYS A 218 113.25 13.43 28.17
N LYS A 219 112.82 12.95 27.00
CA LYS A 219 113.68 12.19 26.08
C LYS A 219 114.87 13.02 25.57
N LYS A 220 114.67 14.31 25.25
CA LYS A 220 115.78 15.21 24.88
C LYS A 220 116.76 15.42 26.03
N GLU A 221 116.26 15.61 27.26
CA GLU A 221 117.08 15.73 28.47
C GLU A 221 117.89 14.46 28.74
N LEU A 222 117.25 13.28 28.71
CA LEU A 222 117.92 11.99 28.84
C LEU A 222 119.03 11.82 27.78
N GLY A 223 118.75 12.19 26.53
CA GLY A 223 119.74 12.18 25.46
C GLY A 223 120.89 13.19 25.64
N ARG A 224 120.72 14.25 26.46
CA ARG A 224 121.83 15.11 26.89
C ARG A 224 122.60 14.45 28.03
N MET A 225 121.92 14.00 29.08
CA MET A 225 122.55 13.32 30.23
C MET A 225 123.36 12.09 29.81
N MET A 226 122.89 11.29 28.86
CA MET A 226 123.67 10.15 28.34
C MET A 226 124.95 10.60 27.61
N ARG A 227 124.93 11.73 26.90
CA ARG A 227 126.13 12.29 26.27
C ARG A 227 127.11 12.81 27.31
N ASP A 228 126.60 13.48 28.34
CA ASP A 228 127.40 13.97 29.46
C ASP A 228 128.03 12.80 30.23
N GLN A 229 127.26 11.75 30.52
CA GLN A 229 127.75 10.51 31.13
C GLN A 229 128.84 9.84 30.29
N GLN A 230 128.65 9.70 28.97
CA GLN A 230 129.68 9.16 28.08
C GLN A 230 130.96 10.02 28.04
N THR A 231 130.84 11.31 28.27
CA THR A 231 131.98 12.23 28.31
C THR A 231 132.75 12.05 29.62
N VAL A 232 132.05 12.01 30.75
CA VAL A 232 132.62 11.71 32.07
C VAL A 232 133.25 10.32 32.12
N GLU A 233 132.62 9.29 31.55
CA GLU A 233 133.20 7.94 31.46
C GLU A 233 134.47 7.89 30.59
N LYS A 234 134.61 8.79 29.60
CA LYS A 234 135.83 8.94 28.80
C LYS A 234 136.93 9.71 29.55
N GLU A 235 136.58 10.63 30.45
CA GLU A 235 137.54 11.35 31.29
C GLU A 235 138.06 10.51 32.47
N ILE A 236 137.30 9.48 32.88
CA ILE A 236 137.67 8.52 33.94
C ILE A 236 138.61 7.39 33.42
N LYS A 237 138.77 7.28 32.10
CA LYS A 237 139.61 6.26 31.43
C LYS A 237 140.95 6.80 30.99
#